data_AF-A0A2P5ABI8-F1
#
_entry.id   AF-A0A2P5ABI8-F1
#
_cell.length_a   1.000
_cell.length_b   1.000
_cell.length_c   1.000
_cell.angle_alpha   90.00
_cell.angle_beta   90.00
_cell.angle_gamma   90.00
#
_symmetry.space_group_name_H-M   'P 1'
#
loop_
_entity.id
_entity.type
_entity.pdbx_description
1 polymer ?
#
loop_
_entity_poly.entity_id
_entity_poly.type
_entity_poly.pdbx_seq_one_letter_code
_entity_poly.pdbx_strand_id
1 'polypeptide(L)'
;AFDGVEIHGAHGYLIEQFLKDEVNDRTDKYGRSLENCCRFALEVVEAVVDEIGADKVGIKLCPFANFLESGDSKPEALGLCLVESLNKYSILYCHGVEPRVKTVALNDHDPPPPVLCL
;
A
#
# COMPACT_ATOMS: atom_id res chain seq x y z
N ALA A 1 27.53 2.97 -3.46
CA ALA A 1 26.49 2.32 -4.31
C ALA A 1 25.38 1.84 -3.38
N PHE A 2 24.17 1.67 -3.89
CA PHE A 2 23.03 1.13 -3.11
C PHE A 2 22.92 -0.38 -3.34
N ASP A 3 22.53 -1.13 -2.31
CA ASP A 3 22.31 -2.57 -2.39
C ASP A 3 20.93 -2.93 -2.97
N GLY A 4 20.00 -1.98 -2.96
CA GLY A 4 18.65 -2.11 -3.51
C GLY A 4 17.85 -0.83 -3.33
N VAL A 5 16.56 -0.89 -3.66
CA VAL A 5 15.63 0.25 -3.54
C VAL A 5 14.33 -0.16 -2.84
N GLU A 6 13.73 0.79 -2.11
CA GLU A 6 12.38 0.66 -1.58
C GLU A 6 11.44 1.56 -2.40
N ILE A 7 10.40 0.98 -2.99
CA ILE A 7 9.32 1.72 -3.64
C ILE A 7 8.41 2.29 -2.55
N HIS A 8 8.22 3.61 -2.54
CA HIS A 8 7.38 4.27 -1.56
C HIS A 8 5.90 4.26 -1.99
N GLY A 9 5.16 3.23 -1.58
CA GLY A 9 3.71 3.06 -1.79
C GLY A 9 2.84 3.46 -0.60
N ALA A 10 3.21 4.51 0.13
CA ALA A 10 2.65 4.84 1.45
C ALA A 10 2.62 6.36 1.72
N HIS A 11 2.05 6.74 2.86
CA HIS A 11 1.96 8.10 3.43
C HIS A 11 1.30 9.17 2.55
N GLY A 12 0.32 8.79 1.75
CA GLY A 12 -0.50 9.66 0.90
C GLY A 12 0.22 10.16 -0.35
N TYR A 13 1.39 9.60 -0.69
CA TYR A 13 2.09 9.92 -1.93
C TYR A 13 1.48 9.21 -3.14
N LEU A 14 1.99 9.53 -4.34
CA LEU A 14 1.37 9.19 -5.62
C LEU A 14 0.90 7.73 -5.75
N ILE A 15 1.73 6.75 -5.38
CA ILE A 15 1.33 5.34 -5.48
C ILE A 15 0.13 5.05 -4.58
N GLU A 16 0.12 5.55 -3.35
CA GLU A 16 -1.01 5.34 -2.43
C GLU A 16 -2.27 6.10 -2.87
N GLN A 17 -2.12 7.25 -3.52
CA GLN A 17 -3.25 7.98 -4.12
C GLN A 17 -3.94 7.17 -5.22
N PHE A 18 -3.23 6.27 -5.92
CA PHE A 18 -3.85 5.32 -6.85
C PHE A 18 -4.50 4.13 -6.13
N LEU A 19 -3.98 3.72 -4.98
CA LEU A 19 -4.50 2.56 -4.25
C LEU A 19 -5.87 2.85 -3.63
N LYS A 20 -6.10 4.07 -3.16
CA LYS A 20 -7.17 4.39 -2.22
C LYS A 20 -8.34 5.17 -2.82
N ASP A 21 -9.56 4.73 -2.50
CA ASP A 21 -10.78 5.23 -3.15
C ASP A 21 -11.27 6.62 -2.73
N GLU A 22 -10.81 7.19 -1.61
CA GLU A 22 -11.14 8.59 -1.26
C GLU A 22 -10.39 9.61 -2.13
N VAL A 23 -9.29 9.19 -2.77
CA VAL A 23 -8.47 10.04 -3.67
C VAL A 23 -8.60 9.59 -5.13
N ASN A 24 -8.62 8.28 -5.39
CA ASN A 24 -8.71 7.74 -6.73
C ASN A 24 -10.16 7.70 -7.24
N ASP A 25 -10.62 8.80 -7.81
CA ASP A 25 -11.94 8.93 -8.47
C ASP A 25 -11.94 8.54 -9.96
N ARG A 26 -10.84 7.91 -10.44
CA ARG A 26 -10.67 7.60 -11.86
C ARG A 26 -11.70 6.59 -12.34
N THR A 27 -12.07 6.73 -13.60
CA THR A 27 -12.99 5.81 -14.29
C THR A 27 -12.32 4.97 -15.37
N ASP A 28 -11.00 5.02 -15.50
CA ASP A 28 -10.25 4.23 -16.48
C ASP A 28 -9.74 2.91 -15.88
N LYS A 29 -8.75 2.29 -16.53
CA LYS A 29 -8.15 1.00 -16.10
C LYS A 29 -7.36 1.07 -14.78
N TYR A 30 -7.26 2.25 -14.16
CA TYR A 30 -6.50 2.49 -12.93
C TYR A 30 -7.40 2.82 -11.71
N GLY A 31 -8.72 2.66 -11.80
CA GLY A 31 -9.63 2.91 -10.67
C GLY A 31 -10.86 2.00 -10.61
N ARG A 32 -11.74 2.28 -9.64
CA ARG A 32 -13.06 1.64 -9.35
C ARG A 32 -13.05 0.20 -8.82
N SER A 33 -12.14 -0.65 -9.27
CA SER A 33 -11.97 -2.01 -8.72
C SER A 33 -10.64 -2.13 -7.98
N LEU A 34 -10.57 -3.00 -6.97
CA LEU A 34 -9.34 -3.24 -6.20
C LEU A 34 -8.15 -3.59 -7.11
N GLU A 35 -8.38 -4.45 -8.11
CA GLU A 35 -7.38 -4.85 -9.10
C GLU A 35 -6.87 -3.66 -9.92
N ASN A 36 -7.76 -2.75 -10.32
CA ASN A 36 -7.40 -1.57 -11.10
C ASN A 36 -6.68 -0.51 -10.24
N CYS A 37 -7.11 -0.31 -8.99
CA CYS A 37 -6.41 0.59 -8.06
C CYS A 37 -4.99 0.09 -7.76
N CYS A 38 -4.81 -1.23 -7.59
CA CYS A 38 -3.49 -1.83 -7.40
C CYS A 38 -2.60 -1.77 -8.65
N ARG A 39 -3.18 -1.65 -9.85
CA ARG A 39 -2.47 -1.79 -11.13
C ARG A 39 -1.26 -0.87 -11.23
N PHE A 40 -1.39 0.39 -10.85
CA PHE A 40 -0.28 1.35 -10.96
C PHE A 40 0.90 0.96 -10.06
N ALA A 41 0.63 0.54 -8.82
CA ALA A 41 1.68 0.07 -7.91
C ALA A 41 2.39 -1.17 -8.46
N LEU A 42 1.64 -2.12 -9.02
CA LEU A 42 2.18 -3.36 -9.58
C LEU A 42 2.97 -3.13 -10.87
N GLU A 43 2.53 -2.22 -11.76
CA GLU A 43 3.27 -1.81 -12.96
C GLU A 43 4.62 -1.15 -12.57
N VAL A 44 4.66 -0.36 -11.49
CA VAL A 44 5.91 0.21 -10.97
C VAL A 44 6.82 -0.86 -10.39
N VAL A 45 6.29 -1.80 -9.60
CA VAL A 45 7.07 -2.93 -9.05
C VAL A 45 7.67 -3.76 -10.18
N GLU A 46 6.87 -4.13 -11.17
CA GLU A 46 7.31 -4.90 -12.34
C GLU A 46 8.47 -4.20 -13.06
N ALA A 47 8.30 -2.92 -13.41
CA ALA A 47 9.34 -2.18 -14.13
C ALA A 47 10.65 -2.07 -13.35
N VAL A 48 10.59 -1.90 -12.02
CA VAL A 48 11.80 -1.82 -11.18
C VAL A 48 12.44 -3.20 -11.03
N VAL A 49 11.63 -4.26 -10.85
CA VAL A 49 12.11 -5.65 -10.79
C VAL A 49 12.83 -6.03 -12.08
N ASP A 50 12.27 -5.68 -13.24
CA ASP A 50 12.85 -5.96 -14.55
C ASP A 50 14.22 -5.28 -14.74
N GLU A 51 14.40 -4.09 -14.16
CA GLU A 51 15.65 -3.32 -14.30
C GLU A 51 16.76 -3.81 -13.37
N ILE A 52 16.46 -4.10 -12.09
CA ILE A 52 17.49 -4.33 -11.07
C ILE A 52 17.48 -5.72 -10.41
N GLY A 53 16.47 -6.54 -10.71
CA GLY A 53 16.24 -7.85 -10.11
C GLY A 53 15.40 -7.79 -8.83
N ALA A 54 14.48 -8.75 -8.66
CA ALA A 54 13.53 -8.80 -7.55
C ALA A 54 14.21 -8.88 -6.17
N ASP A 55 15.39 -9.50 -6.09
CA ASP A 55 16.21 -9.64 -4.89
C ASP A 55 16.78 -8.30 -4.37
N LYS A 56 16.55 -7.19 -5.09
CA LYS A 56 16.98 -5.83 -4.71
C LYS A 56 15.82 -4.85 -4.55
N VAL A 57 14.58 -5.33 -4.59
CA VAL A 57 13.38 -4.48 -4.56
C VAL A 57 12.58 -4.76 -3.29
N GLY A 58 12.22 -3.70 -2.57
CA GLY A 58 11.17 -3.73 -1.56
C GLY A 58 10.06 -2.73 -1.87
N ILE A 59 8.92 -2.87 -1.22
CA ILE A 59 7.83 -1.89 -1.28
C ILE A 59 7.30 -1.58 0.13
N LYS A 60 7.05 -0.30 0.38
CA LYS A 60 6.45 0.18 1.63
C LYS A 60 4.97 0.52 1.46
N LEU A 61 4.13 0.03 2.36
CA LEU A 61 2.66 0.15 2.30
C LEU A 61 2.07 0.59 3.64
N CYS A 62 0.97 1.35 3.62
CA CYS A 62 0.20 1.71 4.82
C CYS A 62 -1.32 1.73 4.59
N PRO A 63 -1.94 0.58 4.24
CA PRO A 63 -3.34 0.52 3.81
C PRO A 63 -4.32 1.11 4.83
N PHE A 64 -4.00 1.05 6.13
CA PHE A 64 -4.87 1.49 7.21
C PHE A 64 -4.67 2.94 7.68
N ALA A 65 -3.69 3.67 7.15
CA ALA A 65 -3.36 5.02 7.62
C ALA A 65 -3.89 6.10 6.67
N ASN A 66 -4.59 7.11 7.18
CA ASN A 66 -5.21 8.15 6.35
C ASN A 66 -4.36 9.43 6.29
N PHE A 67 -3.07 9.28 5.96
CA PHE A 67 -2.16 10.43 5.82
C PHE A 67 -2.52 11.25 4.58
N LEU A 68 -2.36 12.57 4.67
CA LEU A 68 -2.61 13.52 3.57
C LEU A 68 -3.99 13.32 2.89
N GLU A 69 -5.02 13.04 3.70
CA GLU A 69 -6.39 12.81 3.21
C GLU A 69 -6.51 11.63 2.23
N SER A 70 -5.57 10.68 2.29
CA SER A 70 -5.60 9.45 1.50
C SER A 70 -6.14 8.29 2.34
N GLY A 71 -7.46 8.23 2.49
CA GLY A 71 -8.18 7.12 3.11
C GLY A 71 -8.80 6.17 2.10
N ASP A 72 -9.16 4.97 2.57
CA ASP A 72 -9.82 3.95 1.76
C ASP A 72 -11.05 3.41 2.51
N SER A 73 -12.13 3.16 1.79
CA SER A 73 -13.37 2.64 2.39
C SER A 73 -13.28 1.17 2.82
N LYS A 74 -12.32 0.40 2.27
CA LYS A 74 -12.13 -1.04 2.52
C LYS A 74 -10.62 -1.40 2.64
N PRO A 75 -9.91 -0.84 3.62
CA PRO A 75 -8.45 -0.92 3.70
C PRO A 75 -7.93 -2.36 3.88
N GLU A 76 -8.69 -3.23 4.54
CA GLU A 76 -8.36 -4.66 4.67
C GLU A 76 -8.40 -5.39 3.32
N ALA A 77 -9.46 -5.17 2.53
CA ALA A 77 -9.60 -5.79 1.22
C ALA A 77 -8.57 -5.27 0.21
N LEU A 78 -8.27 -3.96 0.27
CA LEU A 78 -7.21 -3.34 -0.52
C LEU A 78 -5.83 -3.90 -0.15
N GLY A 79 -5.51 -3.95 1.14
CA GLY A 79 -4.24 -4.48 1.64
C GLY A 79 -4.03 -5.94 1.24
N LEU A 80 -5.05 -6.79 1.41
CA LEU A 80 -4.98 -8.20 1.02
C LEU A 80 -4.78 -8.36 -0.49
N CYS A 81 -5.59 -7.66 -1.31
CA CYS A 81 -5.48 -7.72 -2.77
C CYS A 81 -4.08 -7.32 -3.27
N LEU A 82 -3.50 -6.26 -2.68
CA LEU A 82 -2.19 -5.77 -3.05
C LEU A 82 -1.08 -6.76 -2.64
N VAL A 83 -1.08 -7.23 -1.40
CA VAL A 83 -0.06 -8.18 -0.89
C VAL A 83 -0.12 -9.51 -1.64
N GLU A 84 -1.32 -10.05 -1.89
CA GLU A 84 -1.48 -11.27 -2.69
C GLU A 84 -0.97 -11.08 -4.12
N SER A 85 -1.22 -9.91 -4.73
CA SER A 85 -0.74 -9.60 -6.07
C SER A 85 0.78 -9.47 -6.14
N LEU A 86 1.41 -8.94 -5.09
CA LEU A 86 2.87 -8.78 -5.00
C LEU A 86 3.63 -10.10 -4.99
N ASN A 87 3.01 -11.21 -4.54
CA ASN A 87 3.63 -12.54 -4.54
C ASN A 87 4.11 -13.00 -5.93
N LYS A 88 3.52 -12.46 -7.01
CA LYS A 88 3.92 -12.76 -8.39
C LYS A 88 5.35 -12.29 -8.72
N TYR A 89 5.84 -11.26 -8.05
CA TYR A 89 7.10 -10.60 -8.37
C TYR A 89 8.28 -11.12 -7.52
N SER A 90 8.01 -11.88 -6.45
CA SER A 90 9.05 -12.42 -5.55
C SER A 90 10.04 -11.36 -5.06
N ILE A 91 9.55 -10.14 -4.76
CA ILE A 91 10.35 -9.04 -4.25
C ILE A 91 10.96 -9.37 -2.87
N LEU A 92 12.09 -8.74 -2.55
CA LEU A 92 12.88 -9.03 -1.36
C LEU A 92 12.08 -8.86 -0.05
N TYR A 93 11.26 -7.81 0.05
CA TYR A 93 10.43 -7.58 1.23
C TYR A 93 9.22 -6.68 0.95
N CYS A 94 8.21 -6.81 1.82
CA CYS A 94 7.10 -5.87 1.94
C CYS A 94 7.17 -5.21 3.32
N HIS A 95 7.22 -3.88 3.36
CA HIS A 95 7.31 -3.08 4.56
C HIS A 95 5.93 -2.51 4.91
N GLY A 96 5.25 -3.14 5.86
CA GLY A 96 3.97 -2.65 6.38
C GLY A 96 4.17 -1.59 7.47
N VAL A 97 3.46 -0.46 7.35
CA VAL A 97 3.36 0.53 8.42
C VAL A 97 2.06 0.32 9.17
N GLU A 98 2.17 -0.02 10.46
CA GLU A 98 1.00 -0.14 11.33
C GLU A 98 0.46 1.23 11.74
N PRO A 99 -0.87 1.45 11.68
CA PRO A 99 -1.47 2.66 12.20
C PRO A 99 -1.38 2.67 13.73
N ARG A 100 -0.48 3.49 14.27
CA ARG A 100 -0.35 3.67 15.74
C ARG A 100 -1.43 4.58 16.34
N VAL A 101 -2.10 5.35 15.49
CA VAL A 101 -3.20 6.25 15.84
C VAL A 101 -4.23 6.12 14.72
N LYS A 102 -5.36 5.43 14.95
CA LYS A 102 -6.56 5.79 14.19
C LYS A 102 -6.85 7.24 14.55
N THR A 103 -7.32 8.09 13.63
CA THR A 103 -7.92 9.35 14.05
C THR A 103 -9.13 8.99 14.91
N VAL A 104 -8.89 8.75 16.20
CA VAL A 104 -9.89 8.51 17.21
C VAL A 104 -10.62 9.83 17.26
N ALA A 105 -11.88 9.86 16.85
CA ALA A 105 -12.79 10.80 17.48
C ALA A 105 -12.64 10.54 18.97
N LEU A 106 -11.88 11.39 19.67
CA LEU A 106 -11.37 11.19 21.03
C LEU A 106 -12.48 10.61 21.91
N ASN A 107 -12.41 9.31 22.16
CA ASN A 107 -13.15 8.62 23.20
C ASN A 107 -12.13 7.70 23.86
N ASP A 108 -11.67 8.11 25.05
CA ASP A 108 -10.55 7.56 25.82
C ASP A 108 -10.76 6.12 26.34
N HIS A 109 -11.63 5.31 25.72
CA HIS A 109 -12.10 4.03 26.28
C HIS A 109 -11.84 2.78 25.43
N ASP A 110 -11.28 2.89 24.23
CA ASP A 110 -11.04 1.71 23.39
C ASP A 110 -9.72 1.00 23.72
N PRO A 111 -9.72 -0.34 23.86
CA PRO A 111 -8.49 -1.12 24.04
C PRO A 111 -7.63 -1.03 22.77
N PRO A 112 -6.29 -1.13 22.90
CA PRO A 112 -5.40 -1.10 21.74
C PRO A 112 -5.76 -2.22 20.76
N PRO A 113 -5.70 -1.97 19.44
CA PRO A 113 -5.97 -3.00 18.46
C PRO A 113 -4.95 -4.14 18.61
N PRO A 114 -5.35 -5.40 18.36
CA PRO A 114 -4.43 -6.52 18.40
C PRO A 114 -3.33 -6.34 17.35
N VAL A 115 -2.08 -6.45 17.79
CA VAL A 115 -0.91 -6.46 16.92
C VAL A 115 -0.93 -7.76 16.14
N LEU A 116 -1.22 -7.68 14.84
CA LEU A 116 -1.12 -8.82 13.93
C LEU A 116 0.29 -8.83 13.33
N CYS A 117 1.23 -9.48 14.03
CA CYS A 117 2.52 -9.81 13.43
C CYS A 117 2.28 -10.90 12.37
N LEU A 118 2.52 -10.56 11.09
CA LEU A 118 2.78 -11.52 10.02
C LEU A 118 4.30 -11.74 9.91
#